data_AF-A0A1F4ZDY6-F1
#
_entry.id   AF-A0A1F4ZDY6-F1
#
_cell.length_a   1.000
_cell.length_b   1.000
_cell.length_c   1.000
_cell.angle_alpha   90.00
_cell.angle_beta   90.00
_cell.angle_gamma   90.00
#
_symmetry.space_group_name_H-M   'P 1'
#
loop_
_entity.id
_entity.type
_entity.pdbx_description
1 polymer ?
#
loop_
_entity_poly.entity_id
_entity_poly.type
_entity_poly.pdbx_seq_one_letter_code
_entity_poly.pdbx_strand_id
1 'polypeptide(L)'
;MKRTLIGLMTAGTVAAVAIFATGAFFQDTETSSDNTFTAGKLDLQVDFEGYYNELVDGTPNAGSWTLADLTTQKFFNLTDVKPGDFGEGTVSLHVFDNDAWACVTITPTANDDMGCTEPESGVDATCGDPGPGEGELAQNLVFTIWADICNVDTADPGDNVFQEQCDIPLTQGFGPTSPVTWALADSANNNVFTGAPGPLIGSNTYYLGMGWTLPGNTTDIVQSDKYQADISFYTEQHRNNPGFLCNPE
;
A
#
# COMPACT_ATOMS: atom_id res chain seq x y z
N MET A 1 -13.57 -93.88 58.32
CA MET A 1 -13.12 -95.05 57.52
C MET A 1 -14.22 -95.30 56.48
N LYS A 2 -13.90 -95.09 55.20
CA LYS A 2 -14.84 -94.63 54.15
C LYS A 2 -15.71 -95.75 53.57
N ARG A 3 -17.00 -95.41 53.38
CA ARG A 3 -18.13 -96.22 52.92
C ARG A 3 -18.60 -95.74 51.53
N THR A 4 -18.76 -96.69 50.59
CA THR A 4 -19.85 -96.91 49.61
C THR A 4 -20.60 -95.79 48.84
N LEU A 5 -20.79 -96.08 47.53
CA LEU A 5 -22.01 -96.06 46.68
C LEU A 5 -22.62 -94.77 46.04
N ILE A 6 -22.72 -94.83 44.69
CA ILE A 6 -23.90 -94.74 43.77
C ILE A 6 -24.83 -93.50 43.71
N GLY A 7 -25.08 -93.01 42.48
CA GLY A 7 -26.37 -92.46 42.01
C GLY A 7 -26.23 -91.27 41.03
N LEU A 8 -26.43 -91.41 39.71
CA LEU A 8 -27.68 -91.39 38.90
C LEU A 8 -28.11 -89.98 38.39
N MET A 9 -28.67 -89.97 37.16
CA MET A 9 -29.58 -88.98 36.52
C MET A 9 -28.94 -88.00 35.51
N THR A 10 -28.96 -88.28 34.19
CA THR A 10 -30.04 -88.09 33.18
C THR A 10 -30.06 -86.70 32.53
N ALA A 11 -30.17 -86.74 31.20
CA ALA A 11 -30.14 -85.64 30.25
C ALA A 11 -31.19 -84.56 30.50
N GLY A 12 -30.79 -83.31 30.28
CA GLY A 12 -31.68 -82.17 30.09
C GLY A 12 -31.20 -81.34 28.91
N THR A 13 -31.83 -81.51 27.76
CA THR A 13 -31.73 -80.57 26.63
C THR A 13 -32.47 -79.29 26.98
N VAL A 14 -31.75 -78.17 27.07
CA VAL A 14 -32.32 -76.84 26.86
C VAL A 14 -31.40 -76.10 25.91
N ALA A 15 -31.91 -75.86 24.70
CA ALA A 15 -31.28 -75.03 23.70
C ALA A 15 -31.21 -73.59 24.22
N ALA A 16 -30.00 -73.12 24.52
CA ALA A 16 -29.71 -71.71 24.64
C ALA A 16 -28.85 -71.33 23.43
N VAL A 17 -29.48 -70.70 22.45
CA VAL A 17 -28.84 -70.08 21.30
C VAL A 17 -27.85 -69.04 21.83
N ALA A 18 -26.56 -69.36 21.80
CA ALA A 18 -25.52 -68.38 22.08
C ALA A 18 -25.50 -67.41 20.89
N ILE A 19 -26.05 -66.22 21.13
CA ILE A 19 -26.10 -65.09 20.21
C ILE A 19 -24.68 -64.82 19.71
N PHE A 20 -24.55 -64.73 18.39
CA PHE A 20 -23.36 -64.27 17.69
C PHE A 20 -22.95 -62.90 18.24
N ALA A 21 -21.90 -62.85 19.05
CA ALA A 21 -21.12 -61.63 19.18
C ALA A 21 -20.09 -61.62 18.05
N THR A 22 -20.48 -61.13 16.88
CA THR A 22 -19.49 -60.56 15.96
C THR A 22 -18.89 -59.36 16.68
N GLY A 23 -17.83 -59.57 17.44
CA GLY A 23 -17.04 -58.47 17.99
C GLY A 23 -16.46 -57.72 16.80
N ALA A 24 -17.08 -56.60 16.43
CA ALA A 24 -16.48 -55.68 15.48
C ALA A 24 -15.29 -55.01 16.21
N PHE A 25 -14.10 -55.57 16.01
CA PHE A 25 -12.84 -54.96 16.43
C PHE A 25 -12.38 -53.94 15.38
N PHE A 26 -13.20 -52.93 15.10
CA PHE A 26 -12.76 -51.77 14.33
C PHE A 26 -12.58 -50.62 15.30
N GLN A 27 -11.40 -50.59 15.93
CA GLN A 27 -10.93 -49.45 16.69
C GLN A 27 -9.81 -48.81 15.88
N ASP A 28 -10.12 -47.67 15.30
CA ASP A 28 -9.20 -46.78 14.61
C ASP A 28 -9.09 -45.52 15.47
N THR A 29 -7.88 -45.01 15.65
CA THR A 29 -7.60 -43.75 16.34
C THR A 29 -6.81 -42.87 15.40
N GLU A 30 -7.51 -41.93 14.77
CA GLU A 30 -6.90 -40.92 13.91
C GLU A 30 -6.25 -39.84 14.78
N THR A 31 -4.92 -39.83 14.80
CA THR A 31 -4.15 -38.85 15.59
C THR A 31 -3.56 -37.81 14.65
N SER A 32 -4.09 -36.59 14.70
CA SER A 32 -3.44 -35.45 14.07
C SER A 32 -2.30 -34.98 14.98
N SER A 33 -1.06 -35.30 14.60
CA SER A 33 0.18 -34.89 15.29
C SER A 33 0.86 -33.77 14.50
N ASP A 34 1.63 -32.93 15.20
CA ASP A 34 2.38 -31.80 14.61
C ASP A 34 1.51 -30.70 13.94
N ASN A 35 0.28 -30.50 14.43
CA ASN A 35 -0.49 -29.31 14.05
C ASN A 35 0.23 -28.04 14.52
N THR A 36 0.66 -27.21 13.58
CA THR A 36 1.29 -25.92 13.83
C THR A 36 0.34 -24.78 13.49
N PHE A 37 0.16 -23.83 14.41
CA PHE A 37 -0.52 -22.56 14.14
C PHE A 37 0.52 -21.45 14.07
N THR A 38 0.80 -20.97 12.86
CA THR A 38 1.68 -19.82 12.62
C THR A 38 0.81 -18.61 12.30
N ALA A 39 0.99 -17.51 13.03
CA ALA A 39 0.30 -16.26 12.71
C ALA A 39 0.84 -15.68 11.39
N GLY A 40 -0.06 -15.25 10.51
CA GLY A 40 0.31 -14.53 9.29
C GLY A 40 0.88 -13.15 9.63
N LYS A 41 1.71 -12.61 8.74
CA LYS A 41 2.23 -11.25 8.81
C LYS A 41 1.52 -10.38 7.77
N LEU A 42 1.44 -9.08 8.04
CA LEU A 42 1.18 -8.08 7.03
C LEU A 42 2.44 -7.24 6.96
N ASP A 43 2.99 -7.08 5.77
CA ASP A 43 4.17 -6.27 5.53
C ASP A 43 3.96 -5.48 4.23
N LEU A 44 4.37 -4.22 4.25
CA LEU A 44 4.36 -3.34 3.08
C LEU A 44 5.78 -2.81 2.93
N GLN A 45 6.38 -3.09 1.78
CA GLN A 45 7.63 -2.47 1.39
C GLN A 45 7.40 -1.61 0.16
N VAL A 46 8.18 -0.55 0.06
CA VAL A 46 8.04 0.44 -1.01
C VAL A 46 9.34 0.47 -1.82
N ASP A 47 9.27 0.77 -3.10
CA ASP A 47 10.43 1.26 -3.87
C ASP A 47 10.01 2.47 -4.72
N PHE A 48 10.99 3.16 -5.28
CA PHE A 48 10.74 4.35 -6.07
C PHE A 48 11.77 4.53 -7.18
N GLU A 49 11.28 4.96 -8.34
CA GLU A 49 12.08 5.45 -9.46
C GLU A 49 11.51 6.78 -9.91
N GLY A 50 12.36 7.82 -9.99
CA GLY A 50 11.93 9.17 -10.31
C GLY A 50 12.87 9.90 -11.27
N TYR A 51 12.25 10.74 -12.09
CA TYR A 51 12.83 11.51 -13.17
C TYR A 51 12.53 13.00 -12.99
N TYR A 52 13.48 13.82 -13.41
CA TYR A 52 13.44 15.29 -13.47
C TYR A 52 13.77 15.71 -14.89
N ASN A 53 12.85 16.45 -15.51
CA ASN A 53 12.89 16.96 -16.87
C ASN A 53 13.14 15.90 -17.96
N GLU A 54 12.78 14.63 -17.70
CA GLU A 54 12.97 13.48 -18.61
C GLU A 54 14.20 13.64 -19.51
N LEU A 55 15.40 13.52 -18.95
CA LEU A 55 16.57 13.41 -19.82
C LEU A 55 16.41 12.13 -20.66
N VAL A 56 16.58 12.29 -21.97
CA VAL A 56 16.47 11.28 -23.04
C VAL A 56 17.56 10.18 -22.90
N ASP A 57 18.03 9.88 -21.70
CA ASP A 57 19.01 8.83 -21.41
C ASP A 57 18.41 7.63 -20.66
N GLY A 58 17.15 7.72 -20.21
CA GLY A 58 16.44 6.61 -19.56
C GLY A 58 17.01 6.23 -18.19
N THR A 59 17.69 7.16 -17.50
CA THR A 59 18.23 6.93 -16.17
C THR A 59 17.53 7.79 -15.10
N PRO A 60 17.02 7.19 -14.00
CA PRO A 60 16.43 7.96 -12.90
C PRO A 60 17.43 8.98 -12.34
N ASN A 61 17.02 10.25 -12.29
CA ASN A 61 17.86 11.38 -11.87
C ASN A 61 17.22 12.24 -10.77
N ALA A 62 16.00 11.93 -10.33
CA ALA A 62 15.29 12.68 -9.29
C ALA A 62 15.13 11.91 -7.97
N GLY A 63 15.58 10.65 -7.93
CA GLY A 63 15.52 9.74 -6.80
C GLY A 63 15.32 8.31 -7.31
N SER A 64 16.13 7.37 -6.85
CA SER A 64 15.88 5.94 -7.10
C SER A 64 16.46 5.13 -5.96
N TRP A 65 15.64 4.22 -5.44
CA TRP A 65 16.05 3.32 -4.37
C TRP A 65 15.23 2.04 -4.43
N THR A 66 15.88 0.94 -4.08
CA THR A 66 15.28 -0.40 -4.09
C THR A 66 14.41 -0.61 -2.86
N LEU A 67 13.57 -1.64 -2.95
CA LEU A 67 12.66 -2.13 -1.91
C LEU A 67 13.15 -1.89 -0.47
N ALA A 68 12.37 -1.14 0.30
CA ALA A 68 12.67 -0.79 1.69
C ALA A 68 11.42 -0.51 2.51
N ASP A 69 11.55 -0.68 3.83
CA ASP A 69 10.66 -0.05 4.81
C ASP A 69 10.99 1.45 4.88
N LEU A 70 9.99 2.30 4.68
CA LEU A 70 10.19 3.75 4.68
C LEU A 70 10.65 4.24 6.05
N THR A 71 11.80 4.91 6.06
CA THR A 71 12.38 5.54 7.25
C THR A 71 12.93 6.92 6.93
N THR A 72 13.84 7.00 5.94
CA THR A 72 14.52 8.25 5.55
C THR A 72 14.59 8.42 4.03
N GLN A 73 13.95 7.54 3.27
CA GLN A 73 13.91 7.57 1.81
C GLN A 73 13.24 8.86 1.34
N LYS A 74 13.72 9.38 0.22
CA LYS A 74 13.18 10.58 -0.42
C LYS A 74 12.67 10.19 -1.80
N PHE A 75 11.47 10.66 -2.14
CA PHE A 75 10.89 10.50 -3.46
C PHE A 75 11.54 11.51 -4.40
N PHE A 76 11.14 12.78 -4.32
CA PHE A 76 11.82 13.88 -5.00
C PHE A 76 12.68 14.68 -4.03
N ASN A 77 13.97 14.87 -4.34
CA ASN A 77 14.88 15.72 -3.58
C ASN A 77 15.61 16.68 -4.50
N LEU A 78 14.90 17.72 -4.91
CA LEU A 78 15.35 18.72 -5.87
C LEU A 78 15.77 19.98 -5.14
N THR A 79 16.87 20.59 -5.57
CA THR A 79 17.41 21.81 -4.94
C THR A 79 17.15 23.07 -5.75
N ASP A 80 16.68 22.93 -6.99
CA ASP A 80 16.58 24.02 -7.94
C ASP A 80 15.49 23.70 -8.99
N VAL A 81 14.26 24.10 -8.69
CA VAL A 81 13.08 23.92 -9.55
C VAL A 81 12.72 25.29 -10.14
N LYS A 82 12.50 25.33 -11.46
CA LYS A 82 12.21 26.55 -12.22
C LYS A 82 10.91 26.43 -13.01
N PRO A 83 10.27 27.55 -13.35
CA PRO A 83 9.13 27.54 -14.26
C PRO A 83 9.44 26.78 -15.55
N GLY A 84 8.61 25.80 -15.88
CA GLY A 84 8.75 24.89 -17.00
C GLY A 84 9.36 23.53 -16.64
N ASP A 85 9.92 23.38 -15.43
CA ASP A 85 10.39 22.09 -14.96
C ASP A 85 9.23 21.15 -14.65
N PHE A 86 9.47 19.87 -14.84
CA PHE A 86 8.56 18.79 -14.48
C PHE A 86 9.35 17.57 -14.03
N GLY A 87 8.66 16.65 -13.38
CA GLY A 87 9.21 15.37 -13.03
C GLY A 87 8.11 14.36 -12.79
N GLU A 88 8.50 13.10 -12.86
CA GLU A 88 7.60 11.97 -12.78
C GLU A 88 8.30 10.84 -12.06
N GLY A 89 7.57 10.04 -11.31
CA GLY A 89 8.14 8.85 -10.70
C GLY A 89 7.07 7.91 -10.18
N THR A 90 7.42 6.63 -10.17
CA THR A 90 6.54 5.55 -9.76
C THR A 90 6.96 5.04 -8.40
N VAL A 91 5.99 4.98 -7.51
CA VAL A 91 6.08 4.36 -6.20
C VAL A 91 5.50 2.95 -6.30
N SER A 92 6.33 1.93 -6.13
CA SER A 92 5.86 0.54 -6.09
C SER A 92 5.54 0.12 -4.66
N LEU A 93 4.32 -0.34 -4.42
CA LEU A 93 3.80 -0.82 -3.15
C LEU A 93 3.74 -2.35 -3.18
N HIS A 94 4.62 -3.01 -2.42
CA HIS A 94 4.69 -4.47 -2.34
C HIS A 94 3.94 -4.96 -1.11
N VAL A 95 2.72 -5.46 -1.32
CA VAL A 95 1.88 -6.00 -0.24
C VAL A 95 2.21 -7.48 -0.08
N PHE A 96 2.77 -7.88 1.06
CA PHE A 96 3.14 -9.27 1.30
C PHE A 96 2.08 -10.05 2.07
N ASP A 97 1.99 -11.35 1.75
CA ASP A 97 1.23 -12.40 2.44
C ASP A 97 -0.31 -12.23 2.47
N ASN A 98 -0.83 -11.20 3.14
CA ASN A 98 -2.26 -11.04 3.39
C ASN A 98 -2.83 -9.82 2.67
N ASP A 99 -4.09 -9.94 2.26
CA ASP A 99 -4.85 -8.81 1.72
C ASP A 99 -4.88 -7.65 2.70
N ALA A 100 -4.76 -6.44 2.18
CA ALA A 100 -4.59 -5.22 2.96
C ALA A 100 -5.49 -4.10 2.45
N TRP A 101 -6.00 -3.33 3.39
CA TRP A 101 -6.41 -1.96 3.13
C TRP A 101 -5.20 -1.07 3.13
N ALA A 102 -5.24 0.01 2.37
CA ALA A 102 -4.11 0.90 2.22
C ALA A 102 -4.54 2.35 2.00
N CYS A 103 -3.80 3.26 2.61
CA CYS A 103 -3.98 4.70 2.52
C CYS A 103 -2.64 5.34 2.18
N VAL A 104 -2.70 6.44 1.44
CA VAL A 104 -1.56 7.33 1.24
C VAL A 104 -1.89 8.69 1.81
N THR A 105 -0.96 9.26 2.56
CA THR A 105 -1.07 10.60 3.13
C THR A 105 0.14 11.41 2.71
N ILE A 106 -0.10 12.62 2.19
CA ILE A 106 0.91 13.63 1.97
C ILE A 106 0.78 14.68 3.07
N THR A 107 1.86 14.89 3.82
CA THR A 107 1.92 15.83 4.95
C THR A 107 2.96 16.91 4.64
N PRO A 108 2.53 18.13 4.29
CA PRO A 108 3.45 19.26 4.11
C PRO A 108 4.19 19.56 5.41
N THR A 109 5.51 19.73 5.33
CA THR A 109 6.39 19.98 6.50
C THR A 109 7.08 21.34 6.44
N ALA A 110 7.20 21.95 5.25
CA ALA A 110 7.69 23.30 5.07
C ALA A 110 7.09 23.91 3.79
N ASN A 111 6.83 25.21 3.81
CA ASN A 111 6.43 26.01 2.65
C ASN A 111 6.94 27.43 2.89
N ASP A 112 8.25 27.58 2.84
CA ASP A 112 8.97 28.72 3.40
C ASP A 112 9.48 29.60 2.27
N ASP A 113 9.38 30.91 2.45
CA ASP A 113 10.18 31.89 1.70
C ASP A 113 11.57 31.96 2.36
N MET A 114 12.62 31.68 1.58
CA MET A 114 14.00 31.65 2.07
C MET A 114 14.75 32.97 1.85
N GLY A 115 14.12 33.93 1.18
CA GLY A 115 14.58 35.31 1.08
C GLY A 115 14.35 35.89 -0.31
N CYS A 116 13.74 37.06 -0.33
CA CYS A 116 13.36 37.72 -1.56
C CYS A 116 14.53 38.35 -2.36
N THR A 117 14.68 37.95 -3.62
CA THR A 117 15.61 38.55 -4.59
C THR A 117 15.01 39.76 -5.32
N GLU A 118 15.81 40.55 -6.04
CA GLU A 118 15.30 41.73 -6.76
C GLU A 118 14.18 41.42 -7.77
N PRO A 119 14.29 40.40 -8.66
CA PRO A 119 13.19 40.02 -9.55
C PRO A 119 11.90 39.61 -8.81
N GLU A 120 12.05 38.84 -7.73
CA GLU A 120 10.95 38.40 -6.84
C GLU A 120 10.27 39.59 -6.14
N SER A 121 11.04 40.58 -5.67
CA SER A 121 10.51 41.78 -5.01
C SER A 121 9.59 42.65 -5.87
N GLY A 122 9.65 42.47 -7.19
CA GLY A 122 8.76 43.16 -8.12
C GLY A 122 7.37 42.54 -8.23
N VAL A 123 7.19 41.30 -7.78
CA VAL A 123 5.97 40.49 -7.97
C VAL A 123 5.42 39.90 -6.69
N ASP A 124 6.27 39.66 -5.70
CA ASP A 124 5.91 39.10 -4.41
C ASP A 124 5.65 40.18 -3.35
N ALA A 125 4.55 40.02 -2.63
CA ALA A 125 4.10 40.90 -1.57
C ALA A 125 4.57 40.46 -0.17
N THR A 126 5.01 39.21 0.01
CA THR A 126 5.50 38.67 1.29
C THR A 126 6.99 38.99 1.51
N CYS A 127 7.72 39.40 0.47
CA CYS A 127 9.09 39.94 0.46
C CYS A 127 9.49 40.91 1.61
N GLY A 128 8.53 41.58 2.24
CA GLY A 128 8.79 42.46 3.39
C GLY A 128 9.13 41.72 4.69
N ASP A 129 8.76 40.45 4.80
CA ASP A 129 8.95 39.59 5.98
C ASP A 129 9.05 38.10 5.58
N PRO A 130 10.09 37.71 4.81
CA PRO A 130 10.26 36.33 4.36
C PRO A 130 10.41 35.37 5.56
N GLY A 131 9.78 34.21 5.50
CA GLY A 131 9.85 33.25 6.60
C GLY A 131 9.06 31.96 6.43
N PRO A 132 9.02 31.14 7.50
CA PRO A 132 8.34 29.85 7.48
C PRO A 132 6.84 29.98 7.21
N GLY A 133 6.33 29.22 6.24
CA GLY A 133 4.92 29.26 5.84
C GLY A 133 4.54 30.41 4.89
N GLU A 134 5.47 31.31 4.57
CA GLU A 134 5.25 32.45 3.68
C GLU A 134 5.62 32.16 2.23
N GLY A 135 6.02 30.93 1.87
CA GLY A 135 6.36 30.59 0.49
C GLY A 135 5.14 30.34 -0.41
N GLU A 136 5.34 30.51 -1.71
CA GLU A 136 4.34 30.36 -2.77
C GLU A 136 4.57 29.13 -3.66
N LEU A 137 5.72 28.46 -3.55
CA LEU A 137 6.06 27.32 -4.40
C LEU A 137 5.01 26.21 -4.36
N ALA A 138 4.48 25.81 -3.20
CA ALA A 138 3.47 24.74 -3.12
C ALA A 138 2.22 25.06 -3.96
N GLN A 139 1.76 26.30 -3.88
CA GLN A 139 0.55 26.81 -4.53
C GLN A 139 0.72 26.98 -6.04
N ASN A 140 1.96 26.90 -6.54
CA ASN A 140 2.29 26.99 -7.96
C ASN A 140 2.80 25.66 -8.53
N LEU A 141 3.19 24.70 -7.69
CA LEU A 141 3.60 23.37 -8.09
C LEU A 141 2.38 22.48 -8.29
N VAL A 142 2.15 21.99 -9.50
CA VAL A 142 1.00 21.13 -9.82
C VAL A 142 1.43 19.68 -9.69
N PHE A 143 0.78 18.92 -8.82
CA PHE A 143 0.95 17.47 -8.67
C PHE A 143 -0.19 16.73 -9.37
N THR A 144 0.15 15.59 -9.96
CA THR A 144 -0.79 14.58 -10.46
C THR A 144 -0.38 13.23 -9.85
N ILE A 145 -1.33 12.51 -9.27
CA ILE A 145 -1.11 11.15 -8.76
C ILE A 145 -2.12 10.24 -9.44
N TRP A 146 -1.69 9.06 -9.89
CA TRP A 146 -2.54 8.08 -10.54
C TRP A 146 -2.13 6.65 -10.15
N ALA A 147 -3.06 5.71 -10.34
CA ALA A 147 -2.72 4.30 -10.38
C ALA A 147 -2.16 3.99 -11.78
N ASP A 148 -0.86 3.66 -11.81
CA ASP A 148 -0.11 3.29 -13.01
C ASP A 148 -0.33 1.78 -13.26
N ILE A 149 -1.37 1.49 -14.03
CA ILE A 149 -1.89 0.12 -14.20
C ILE A 149 -2.00 -0.28 -15.66
N CYS A 150 -1.67 0.64 -16.57
CA CYS A 150 -1.82 0.39 -17.97
C CYS A 150 -0.97 -0.79 -18.43
N ASN A 151 -1.57 -1.65 -19.26
CA ASN A 151 -0.87 -2.79 -19.85
C ASN A 151 -1.36 -2.97 -21.28
N VAL A 152 -0.91 -2.09 -22.17
CA VAL A 152 -1.29 -2.06 -23.58
C VAL A 152 -0.14 -1.60 -24.46
N ASP A 153 0.10 -2.30 -25.57
CA ASP A 153 1.07 -1.93 -26.62
C ASP A 153 2.47 -1.57 -26.11
N THR A 154 2.75 -0.27 -25.87
CA THR A 154 4.02 0.28 -25.39
C THR A 154 3.98 0.75 -23.93
N ALA A 155 2.85 0.55 -23.23
CA ALA A 155 2.65 0.94 -21.84
C ALA A 155 2.63 -0.32 -20.95
N ASP A 156 3.45 -0.29 -19.91
CA ASP A 156 3.57 -1.36 -18.91
C ASP A 156 3.24 -0.79 -17.52
N PRO A 157 2.65 -1.58 -16.60
CA PRO A 157 2.35 -1.07 -15.27
C PRO A 157 3.61 -0.65 -14.53
N GLY A 158 3.62 0.57 -14.03
CA GLY A 158 4.75 1.15 -13.32
C GLY A 158 5.83 1.71 -14.25
N ASP A 159 5.52 2.00 -15.52
CA ASP A 159 6.50 2.53 -16.48
C ASP A 159 6.85 4.01 -16.28
N ASN A 160 6.26 4.68 -15.29
CA ASN A 160 6.45 6.10 -15.01
C ASN A 160 5.99 6.97 -16.18
N VAL A 161 4.89 6.60 -16.83
CA VAL A 161 4.20 7.43 -17.81
C VAL A 161 2.70 7.41 -17.53
N PHE A 162 2.06 8.57 -17.36
CA PHE A 162 0.61 8.60 -17.28
C PHE A 162 -0.05 8.32 -18.64
N GLN A 163 -0.86 7.25 -18.74
CA GLN A 163 -1.65 6.95 -19.93
C GLN A 163 -3.16 7.14 -19.71
N GLU A 164 -3.71 8.22 -20.30
CA GLU A 164 -5.12 8.63 -20.17
C GLU A 164 -6.17 7.55 -20.50
N GLN A 165 -5.81 6.54 -21.31
CA GLN A 165 -6.73 5.52 -21.81
C GLN A 165 -7.04 4.40 -20.80
N CYS A 166 -6.23 4.24 -19.76
CA CYS A 166 -6.20 3.04 -18.91
C CYS A 166 -5.79 3.33 -17.46
N ASP A 167 -4.92 4.32 -17.23
CA ASP A 167 -4.56 4.72 -15.88
C ASP A 167 -5.71 5.44 -15.18
N ILE A 168 -5.75 5.29 -13.86
CA ILE A 168 -6.82 5.84 -13.04
C ILE A 168 -6.27 7.03 -12.27
N PRO A 169 -6.64 8.28 -12.62
CA PRO A 169 -6.19 9.45 -11.89
C PRO A 169 -6.78 9.45 -10.48
N LEU A 170 -5.91 9.68 -9.50
CA LEU A 170 -6.26 9.73 -8.09
C LEU A 170 -6.49 11.18 -7.64
N THR A 171 -5.58 12.07 -8.01
CA THR A 171 -5.72 13.50 -7.77
C THR A 171 -4.90 14.31 -8.77
N GLN A 172 -5.35 15.52 -9.04
CA GLN A 172 -4.56 16.55 -9.71
C GLN A 172 -4.86 17.89 -9.05
N GLY A 173 -3.82 18.64 -8.71
CA GLY A 173 -3.98 19.94 -8.06
C GLY A 173 -2.66 20.54 -7.65
N PHE A 174 -2.72 21.70 -7.00
CA PHE A 174 -1.55 22.34 -6.43
C PHE A 174 -1.00 21.55 -5.24
N GLY A 175 0.27 21.79 -4.91
CA GLY A 175 0.93 21.22 -3.73
C GLY A 175 0.10 21.47 -2.47
N PRO A 176 -0.19 20.41 -1.68
CA PRO A 176 -0.99 20.58 -0.48
C PRO A 176 -0.26 21.48 0.53
N THR A 177 -1.01 22.35 1.22
CA THR A 177 -0.52 23.15 2.36
C THR A 177 -1.05 22.64 3.71
N SER A 178 -1.90 21.62 3.68
CA SER A 178 -2.36 20.84 4.84
C SER A 178 -2.29 19.34 4.52
N PRO A 179 -2.26 18.45 5.51
CA PRO A 179 -2.26 17.01 5.26
C PRO A 179 -3.47 16.58 4.42
N VAL A 180 -3.23 15.75 3.40
CA VAL A 180 -4.28 15.15 2.57
C VAL A 180 -4.08 13.65 2.52
N THR A 181 -5.16 12.91 2.72
CA THR A 181 -5.19 11.44 2.72
C THR A 181 -6.12 10.93 1.64
N TRP A 182 -5.66 9.95 0.88
CA TRP A 182 -6.48 9.21 -0.09
C TRP A 182 -6.51 7.73 0.28
N ALA A 183 -7.68 7.13 0.08
CA ALA A 183 -7.83 5.68 0.16
C ALA A 183 -7.29 5.05 -1.13
N LEU A 184 -6.28 4.19 -1.02
CA LEU A 184 -5.86 3.32 -2.12
C LEU A 184 -6.77 2.09 -2.19
N ALA A 185 -7.13 1.56 -1.02
CA ALA A 185 -8.19 0.58 -0.86
C ALA A 185 -8.76 0.68 0.56
N ASP A 186 -10.09 0.81 0.66
CA ASP A 186 -10.83 0.73 1.92
C ASP A 186 -12.20 0.06 1.72
N SER A 187 -12.99 -0.03 2.79
CA SER A 187 -14.29 -0.73 2.75
C SER A 187 -15.43 0.07 2.10
N ALA A 188 -15.28 1.38 1.88
CA ALA A 188 -16.34 2.25 1.37
C ALA A 188 -16.13 2.71 -0.08
N ASN A 189 -14.88 2.73 -0.54
CA ASN A 189 -14.48 3.23 -1.85
C ASN A 189 -13.99 2.07 -2.75
N ASN A 190 -13.96 2.33 -4.06
CA ASN A 190 -13.33 1.39 -4.97
C ASN A 190 -11.81 1.40 -4.77
N ASN A 191 -11.19 0.23 -4.90
CA ASN A 191 -9.75 0.09 -4.97
C ASN A 191 -9.25 0.83 -6.22
N VAL A 192 -8.29 1.72 -6.02
CA VAL A 192 -7.80 2.66 -7.04
C VAL A 192 -7.10 1.95 -8.19
N PHE A 193 -6.50 0.77 -7.94
CA PHE A 193 -5.77 0.00 -8.94
C PHE A 193 -6.65 -0.94 -9.76
N THR A 194 -7.88 -1.21 -9.30
CA THR A 194 -8.79 -2.14 -9.99
C THR A 194 -10.07 -1.48 -10.47
N GLY A 195 -10.40 -0.29 -9.97
CA GLY A 195 -11.65 0.40 -10.23
C GLY A 195 -12.88 -0.28 -9.61
N ALA A 196 -12.70 -1.31 -8.78
CA ALA A 196 -13.77 -2.08 -8.14
C ALA A 196 -13.59 -2.15 -6.61
N PRO A 197 -14.65 -2.37 -5.82
CA PRO A 197 -14.53 -2.54 -4.37
C PRO A 197 -13.66 -3.77 -4.03
N GLY A 198 -12.81 -3.63 -3.02
CA GLY A 198 -12.00 -4.73 -2.49
C GLY A 198 -10.65 -4.28 -1.94
N PRO A 199 -9.95 -5.14 -1.19
CA PRO A 199 -8.63 -4.83 -0.66
C PRO A 199 -7.56 -4.85 -1.75
N LEU A 200 -6.36 -4.42 -1.40
CA LEU A 200 -5.15 -4.85 -2.09
C LEU A 200 -4.93 -6.34 -1.80
N ILE A 201 -4.70 -7.13 -2.85
CA ILE A 201 -4.48 -8.57 -2.75
C ILE A 201 -3.05 -8.82 -2.29
N GLY A 202 -2.90 -9.66 -1.28
CA GLY A 202 -1.59 -10.03 -0.75
C GLY A 202 -0.70 -10.70 -1.80
N SER A 203 0.61 -10.54 -1.65
CA SER A 203 1.65 -11.01 -2.59
C SER A 203 1.56 -10.39 -4.00
N ASN A 204 1.17 -9.11 -4.09
CA ASN A 204 1.17 -8.35 -5.34
C ASN A 204 1.88 -7.00 -5.14
N THR A 205 2.32 -6.45 -6.27
CA THR A 205 2.89 -5.10 -6.36
C THR A 205 1.88 -4.19 -7.05
N TYR A 206 1.72 -2.98 -6.50
CA TYR A 206 0.85 -1.93 -7.02
C TYR A 206 1.67 -0.68 -7.31
N TYR A 207 1.38 0.02 -8.40
CA TYR A 207 2.20 1.16 -8.84
C TYR A 207 1.40 2.45 -8.77
N LEU A 208 1.92 3.42 -8.00
CA LEU A 208 1.41 4.78 -7.96
C LEU A 208 2.36 5.68 -8.74
N GLY A 209 1.89 6.20 -9.86
CA GLY A 209 2.59 7.26 -10.57
C GLY A 209 2.37 8.60 -9.87
N MET A 210 3.43 9.40 -9.80
CA MET A 210 3.43 10.73 -9.21
C MET A 210 4.19 11.68 -10.13
N GLY A 211 3.45 12.57 -10.75
CA GLY A 211 3.95 13.65 -11.59
C GLY A 211 3.88 14.97 -10.86
N TRP A 212 4.85 15.85 -11.12
CA TRP A 212 4.79 17.25 -10.73
C TRP A 212 5.26 18.13 -11.87
N THR A 213 4.71 19.33 -11.97
CA THR A 213 5.16 20.35 -12.91
C THR A 213 5.06 21.72 -12.26
N LEU A 214 6.08 22.54 -12.46
CA LEU A 214 6.00 23.97 -12.21
C LEU A 214 5.66 24.63 -13.55
N PRO A 215 4.44 25.17 -13.74
CA PRO A 215 4.03 25.72 -15.02
C PRO A 215 5.02 26.76 -15.57
N GLY A 216 5.28 26.74 -16.87
CA GLY A 216 6.23 27.66 -17.52
C GLY A 216 5.83 29.14 -17.48
N ASN A 217 4.58 29.44 -17.11
CA ASN A 217 4.06 30.78 -16.92
C ASN A 217 4.07 31.23 -15.44
N THR A 218 4.60 30.42 -14.52
CA THR A 218 4.83 30.83 -13.14
C THR A 218 5.83 31.99 -13.12
N THR A 219 5.49 33.05 -12.40
CA THR A 219 6.33 34.26 -12.28
C THR A 219 7.49 34.03 -11.32
N ASP A 220 8.35 35.02 -11.15
CA ASP A 220 9.44 35.01 -10.15
C ASP A 220 8.95 35.00 -8.69
N ILE A 221 7.64 34.81 -8.44
CA ILE A 221 7.02 34.76 -7.12
C ILE A 221 7.45 33.52 -6.33
N VAL A 222 7.87 32.45 -7.01
CA VAL A 222 8.33 31.20 -6.37
C VAL A 222 9.84 31.14 -6.24
N GLN A 223 10.54 32.21 -6.60
CA GLN A 223 11.99 32.25 -6.53
C GLN A 223 12.41 32.18 -5.06
N SER A 224 13.55 31.55 -4.76
CA SER A 224 14.07 31.37 -3.39
C SER A 224 13.27 30.40 -2.50
N ASP A 225 11.98 30.23 -2.76
CA ASP A 225 11.06 29.39 -2.00
C ASP A 225 11.50 27.94 -1.82
N LYS A 226 10.99 27.36 -0.74
CA LYS A 226 11.21 25.98 -0.37
C LYS A 226 9.92 25.30 0.07
N TYR A 227 9.55 24.27 -0.66
CA TYR A 227 8.47 23.36 -0.28
C TYR A 227 9.01 21.98 0.12
N GLN A 228 8.47 21.42 1.21
CA GLN A 228 8.75 20.04 1.63
C GLN A 228 7.46 19.36 2.09
N ALA A 229 7.34 18.07 1.75
CA ALA A 229 6.26 17.22 2.22
C ALA A 229 6.77 15.80 2.46
N ASP A 230 6.19 15.15 3.48
CA ASP A 230 6.39 13.75 3.78
C ASP A 230 5.27 12.94 3.13
N ILE A 231 5.60 11.76 2.59
CA ILE A 231 4.64 10.81 2.05
C ILE A 231 4.66 9.57 2.94
N SER A 232 3.49 9.20 3.47
CA SER A 232 3.33 8.01 4.30
C SER A 232 2.28 7.07 3.74
N PHE A 233 2.59 5.78 3.77
CA PHE A 233 1.65 4.71 3.45
C PHE A 233 1.24 4.00 4.73
N TYR A 234 -0.05 3.84 4.93
CA TYR A 234 -0.60 3.06 6.04
C TYR A 234 -1.31 1.84 5.47
N THR A 235 -1.05 0.67 6.05
CA THR A 235 -1.73 -0.58 5.67
C THR A 235 -2.30 -1.29 6.86
N GLU A 236 -3.49 -1.86 6.69
CA GLU A 236 -4.17 -2.65 7.70
C GLU A 236 -4.75 -3.94 7.11
N GLN A 237 -4.65 -5.05 7.82
CA GLN A 237 -5.05 -6.35 7.28
C GLN A 237 -6.57 -6.39 7.02
N HIS A 238 -6.96 -6.83 5.82
CA HIS A 238 -8.37 -6.92 5.43
C HIS A 238 -9.16 -7.95 6.26
N ARG A 239 -8.62 -9.16 6.43
CA ARG A 239 -9.34 -10.33 6.98
C ARG A 239 -10.09 -10.05 8.30
N ASN A 240 -9.46 -9.31 9.20
CA ASN A 240 -10.01 -9.03 10.53
C ASN A 240 -10.55 -7.61 10.67
N ASN A 241 -10.41 -6.77 9.65
CA ASN A 241 -10.85 -5.37 9.64
C ASN A 241 -11.71 -5.07 8.41
N PRO A 242 -12.83 -5.78 8.18
CA PRO A 242 -13.61 -5.64 6.94
C PRO A 242 -14.29 -4.26 6.77
N GLY A 243 -14.38 -3.46 7.84
CA GLY A 243 -14.97 -2.12 7.84
C GLY A 243 -13.95 -0.99 7.98
N PHE A 244 -12.67 -1.24 7.65
CA PHE A 244 -11.63 -0.22 7.71
C PHE A 244 -11.92 0.93 6.73
N LEU A 245 -11.61 2.17 7.15
CA LEU A 245 -11.70 3.39 6.36
C LEU A 245 -10.41 4.19 6.51
N CYS A 246 -9.88 4.69 5.40
CA CYS A 246 -8.64 5.47 5.41
C CYS A 246 -8.76 6.84 6.07
N ASN A 247 -9.99 7.31 6.27
CA ASN A 247 -10.29 8.53 6.98
C ASN A 247 -11.60 8.29 7.75
N PRO A 248 -11.56 7.93 9.04
CA PRO A 248 -12.78 7.88 9.83
C PRO A 248 -13.30 9.32 9.98
N GLU A 249 -14.51 9.59 9.48
CA GLU A 249 -15.27 10.80 9.88
C GLU A 249 -15.51 10.82 11.40
#